data_AF-A0A412G168-F1
#
_entry.id   AF-A0A412G168-F1
#
_cell.length_a   1.000
_cell.length_b   1.000
_cell.length_c   1.000
_cell.angle_alpha   90.00
_cell.angle_beta   90.00
_cell.angle_gamma   90.00
#
_symmetry.space_group_name_H-M   'P 1'
#
loop_
_entity.id
_entity.type
_entity.pdbx_description
1 polymer ?
#
loop_
_entity_poly.entity_id
_entity_poly.type
_entity_poly.pdbx_seq_one_letter_code
_entity_poly.pdbx_strand_id
1 'polypeptide(L)'
;MKKRMTQAQFQQIRRWVLRNGRPLEWARWQAMFEGGSQNQAAEVLRGYQNADGGFGWGLEPDCMNPQSSPYQTGSALALAEALQLDAHDPLYQGACAYLSQESTAYQDGWPFTIQSNDDFPHAPWMGYDPMLNDAESFGLNLGLARQILTHDCDDKALRAKAEAIVVKALEQLFTQEDFGEMGVDAFCGWLPQLNFLPATAYTHDQIRERILTLIEKRVERDPAQWQEYKPRPSYFVRSRNDAAYPRLKDLVEAELDYLIDTCPEGDVWEIPWNWAGLYPEAFRVARTQWKGWKAIENIAFLMAFDRIEPAVQKGNHTDE
;
A
#
# COMPACT_ATOMS: atom_id res chain seq x y z
N MET A 1 26.18 -17.57 0.95
CA MET A 1 25.59 -17.27 2.28
C MET A 1 24.51 -16.23 2.03
N LYS A 2 23.29 -16.37 2.57
CA LYS A 2 22.24 -15.35 2.40
C LYS A 2 22.66 -14.07 3.12
N LYS A 3 22.63 -12.91 2.45
CA LYS A 3 23.05 -11.65 3.08
C LYS A 3 22.07 -11.28 4.19
N ARG A 4 22.55 -10.63 5.24
CA ARG A 4 21.69 -10.07 6.28
C ARG A 4 22.05 -8.61 6.48
N MET A 5 21.01 -7.80 6.65
CA MET A 5 21.16 -6.42 7.10
C MET A 5 21.73 -6.45 8.50
N THR A 6 22.79 -5.68 8.71
CA THR A 6 23.41 -5.57 10.03
C THR A 6 22.52 -4.80 11.00
N GLN A 7 22.68 -5.04 12.30
CA GLN A 7 21.97 -4.25 13.30
C GLN A 7 22.32 -2.75 13.21
N ALA A 8 23.54 -2.42 12.78
CA ALA A 8 23.96 -1.03 12.57
C ALA A 8 23.16 -0.33 11.45
N GLN A 9 22.95 -1.01 10.31
CA GLN A 9 22.13 -0.52 9.21
C GLN A 9 20.66 -0.35 9.63
N PHE A 10 20.08 -1.35 10.30
CA PHE A 10 18.72 -1.26 10.83
C PHE A 10 18.55 -0.05 11.76
N GLN A 11 19.48 0.17 12.68
CA GLN A 11 19.44 1.31 13.61
C GLN A 11 19.66 2.66 12.91
N GLN A 12 20.40 2.69 11.80
CA GLN A 12 20.51 3.89 10.97
C GLN A 12 19.18 4.23 10.32
N ILE A 13 18.53 3.26 9.67
CA ILE A 13 17.23 3.44 9.01
C ILE A 13 16.19 3.91 10.03
N ARG A 14 16.15 3.28 11.22
CA ARG A 14 15.33 3.72 12.36
C ARG A 14 15.51 5.21 12.67
N ARG A 15 16.77 5.64 12.88
CA ARG A 15 17.09 7.04 13.20
C ARG A 15 16.69 7.99 12.07
N TRP A 16 16.85 7.55 10.83
CA TRP A 16 16.43 8.33 9.67
C TRP A 16 14.92 8.52 9.64
N VAL A 17 14.13 7.45 9.82
CA VAL A 17 12.67 7.51 9.83
C VAL A 17 12.17 8.39 10.97
N LEU A 18 12.74 8.24 12.17
CA LEU A 18 12.40 9.10 13.32
C LEU A 18 12.67 10.59 13.06
N ARG A 19 13.74 10.92 12.34
CA ARG A 19 14.17 12.31 12.14
C ARG A 19 13.46 13.00 10.96
N ASN A 20 13.14 12.24 9.91
CA ASN A 20 12.68 12.78 8.64
C ASN A 20 11.24 12.41 8.27
N GLY A 21 10.68 11.36 8.86
CA GLY A 21 9.30 10.94 8.65
C GLY A 21 8.30 11.84 9.38
N ARG A 22 7.04 11.81 8.95
CA ARG A 22 5.92 12.42 9.69
C ARG A 22 5.63 11.61 10.95
N PRO A 23 4.82 12.14 11.89
CA PRO A 23 4.29 11.35 12.99
C PRO A 23 3.69 10.00 12.56
N LEU A 24 3.09 9.94 11.36
CA LEU A 24 2.55 8.71 10.78
C LEU A 24 3.63 7.65 10.52
N GLU A 25 4.72 8.01 9.84
CA GLU A 25 5.80 7.05 9.57
C GLU A 25 6.45 6.58 10.87
N TRP A 26 6.61 7.47 11.85
CA TRP A 26 7.14 7.08 13.15
C TRP A 26 6.19 6.13 13.91
N ALA A 27 4.89 6.40 13.93
CA ALA A 27 3.91 5.54 14.59
C ALA A 27 3.85 4.15 13.92
N ARG A 28 3.90 4.10 12.58
CA ARG A 28 4.02 2.86 11.81
C ARG A 28 5.28 2.09 12.17
N TRP A 29 6.43 2.76 12.23
CA TRP A 29 7.69 2.13 12.62
C TRP A 29 7.60 1.49 14.01
N GLN A 30 7.08 2.23 14.99
CA GLN A 30 6.94 1.73 16.36
C GLN A 30 6.02 0.51 16.43
N ALA A 31 4.85 0.59 15.80
CA ALA A 31 3.86 -0.50 15.80
C ALA A 31 4.41 -1.77 15.11
N MET A 32 5.12 -1.61 13.99
CA MET A 32 5.59 -2.76 13.19
C MET A 32 6.87 -3.39 13.74
N PHE A 33 7.77 -2.62 14.34
CA PHE A 33 9.14 -3.09 14.63
C PHE A 33 9.58 -2.97 16.09
N GLU A 34 8.85 -2.24 16.94
CA GLU A 34 9.28 -1.93 18.31
C GLU A 34 8.24 -2.32 19.37
N GLY A 35 7.22 -3.09 18.99
CA GLY A 35 6.13 -3.47 19.90
C GLY A 35 5.31 -2.26 20.38
N GLY A 36 5.31 -1.17 19.61
CA GLY A 36 4.47 -0.01 19.86
C GLY A 36 2.99 -0.34 19.73
N SER A 37 2.14 0.48 20.36
CA SER A 37 0.69 0.23 20.34
C SER A 37 0.09 0.48 18.96
N GLN A 38 -0.62 -0.51 18.41
CA GLN A 38 -1.44 -0.35 17.21
C GLN A 38 -2.47 0.78 17.40
N ASN A 39 -3.00 0.97 18.61
CA ASN A 39 -3.94 2.05 18.92
C ASN A 39 -3.31 3.42 18.72
N GLN A 40 -2.03 3.59 19.07
CA GLN A 40 -1.31 4.85 18.85
C GLN A 40 -1.12 5.14 17.35
N ALA A 41 -0.78 4.12 16.55
CA ALA A 41 -0.71 4.26 15.10
C ALA A 41 -2.08 4.59 14.49
N ALA A 42 -3.16 3.97 15.00
CA ALA A 42 -4.53 4.27 14.61
C ALA A 42 -4.94 5.71 14.95
N GLU A 43 -4.58 6.22 16.12
CA GLU A 43 -4.83 7.61 16.52
C GLU A 43 -4.15 8.61 15.58
N VAL A 44 -2.89 8.35 15.20
CA VAL A 44 -2.19 9.21 14.24
C VAL A 44 -2.83 9.13 12.85
N LEU A 45 -3.23 7.94 12.40
CA LEU A 45 -3.94 7.77 11.14
C LEU A 45 -5.29 8.50 11.13
N ARG A 46 -6.05 8.45 12.22
CA ARG A 46 -7.31 9.20 12.39
C ARG A 46 -7.13 10.71 12.28
N GLY A 47 -5.94 11.23 12.55
CA GLY A 47 -5.62 12.64 12.31
C GLY A 47 -5.72 13.08 10.84
N TYR A 48 -5.74 12.14 9.89
CA TYR A 48 -5.95 12.39 8.47
C TYR A 48 -7.42 12.22 8.02
N GLN A 49 -8.31 11.78 8.92
CA GLN A 49 -9.72 11.60 8.64
C GLN A 49 -10.49 12.92 8.83
N ASN A 50 -11.24 13.34 7.82
CA ASN A 50 -12.08 14.53 7.85
C ASN A 50 -13.44 14.25 8.48
N ALA A 51 -14.19 15.32 8.77
CA ALA A 51 -15.51 15.24 9.38
C ALA A 51 -16.57 14.50 8.54
N ASP A 52 -16.37 14.40 7.22
CA ASP A 52 -17.21 13.63 6.31
C ASP A 52 -16.88 12.11 6.30
N GLY A 53 -15.87 11.70 7.06
CA GLY A 53 -15.41 10.32 7.20
C GLY A 53 -14.32 9.92 6.20
N GLY A 54 -14.06 10.72 5.18
CA GLY A 54 -13.03 10.45 4.18
C GLY A 54 -11.64 10.89 4.65
N PHE A 55 -10.61 10.56 3.87
CA PHE A 55 -9.23 10.90 4.19
C PHE A 55 -8.63 11.91 3.23
N GLY A 56 -7.79 12.78 3.79
CA GLY A 56 -7.06 13.82 3.08
C GLY A 56 -5.74 14.15 3.79
N TRP A 57 -5.38 15.43 3.77
CA TRP A 57 -4.21 16.01 4.46
C TRP A 57 -2.86 15.49 3.97
N GLY A 58 -2.80 15.11 2.69
CA GLY A 58 -1.63 14.51 2.10
C GLY A 58 -1.19 13.24 2.79
N LEU A 59 -2.14 12.42 3.25
CA LEU A 59 -1.87 11.10 3.81
C LEU A 59 -0.95 10.32 2.87
N GLU A 60 -1.39 10.23 1.62
CA GLU A 60 -0.60 9.76 0.50
C GLU A 60 0.29 10.92 0.00
N PRO A 61 1.63 10.80 0.03
CA PRO A 61 2.53 11.92 -0.24
C PRO A 61 2.45 12.55 -1.64
N ASP A 62 1.94 11.85 -2.65
CA ASP A 62 1.80 12.38 -4.02
C ASP A 62 0.63 13.36 -4.19
N CYS A 63 -0.23 13.56 -3.19
CA CYS A 63 -1.31 14.55 -3.27
C CYS A 63 -1.51 15.31 -1.95
N MET A 64 -1.12 16.60 -1.89
CA MET A 64 -1.23 17.41 -0.66
C MET A 64 -2.61 17.98 -0.39
N ASN A 65 -3.64 17.53 -1.11
CA ASN A 65 -5.01 17.99 -0.93
C ASN A 65 -5.53 17.65 0.49
N PRO A 66 -5.96 18.64 1.30
CA PRO A 66 -6.54 18.41 2.63
C PRO A 66 -7.95 17.81 2.58
N GLN A 67 -8.66 17.97 1.45
CA GLN A 67 -10.03 17.47 1.29
C GLN A 67 -10.04 15.95 1.18
N SER A 68 -11.18 15.36 1.56
CA SER A 68 -11.40 13.94 1.42
C SER A 68 -11.43 13.52 -0.06
N SER A 69 -10.69 12.47 -0.39
CA SER A 69 -10.78 11.82 -1.71
C SER A 69 -10.94 10.30 -1.56
N PRO A 70 -11.54 9.62 -2.56
CA PRO A 70 -11.62 8.16 -2.55
C PRO A 70 -10.25 7.50 -2.58
N TYR A 71 -9.29 8.07 -3.31
CA TYR A 71 -7.91 7.56 -3.37
C TYR A 71 -7.22 7.60 -2.01
N GLN A 72 -7.21 8.77 -1.34
CA GLN A 72 -6.61 8.87 0.00
C GLN A 72 -7.37 8.04 1.05
N THR A 73 -8.69 7.90 0.92
CA THR A 73 -9.49 6.97 1.74
C THR A 73 -9.06 5.51 1.53
N GLY A 74 -8.82 5.11 0.29
CA GLY A 74 -8.25 3.79 -0.05
C GLY A 74 -6.87 3.58 0.56
N SER A 75 -5.98 4.58 0.47
CA SER A 75 -4.66 4.53 1.12
C SER A 75 -4.75 4.38 2.64
N ALA A 76 -5.69 5.08 3.28
CA ALA A 76 -5.93 4.97 4.72
C ALA A 76 -6.39 3.57 5.13
N LEU A 77 -7.33 2.99 4.38
CA LEU A 77 -7.83 1.63 4.63
C LEU A 77 -6.74 0.58 4.43
N ALA A 78 -5.90 0.73 3.40
CA ALA A 78 -4.74 -0.14 3.20
C ALA A 78 -3.71 -0.02 4.34
N LEU A 79 -3.46 1.18 4.86
CA LEU A 79 -2.61 1.38 6.03
C LEU A 79 -3.23 0.79 7.30
N ALA A 80 -4.54 0.93 7.51
CA ALA A 80 -5.24 0.33 8.63
C ALA A 80 -5.14 -1.21 8.61
N GLU A 81 -5.33 -1.83 7.43
CA GLU A 81 -5.12 -3.26 7.23
C GLU A 81 -3.67 -3.69 7.53
N ALA A 82 -2.67 -2.94 7.02
CA ALA A 82 -1.26 -3.23 7.27
C ALA A 82 -0.86 -3.09 8.75
N LEU A 83 -1.51 -2.19 9.49
CA LEU A 83 -1.37 -2.02 10.93
C LEU A 83 -2.14 -3.07 11.74
N GLN A 84 -2.94 -3.91 11.07
CA GLN A 84 -3.84 -4.90 11.67
C GLN A 84 -4.79 -4.26 12.68
N LEU A 85 -5.39 -3.13 12.32
CA LEU A 85 -6.43 -2.52 13.13
C LEU A 85 -7.64 -3.46 13.23
N ASP A 86 -8.37 -3.34 14.34
CA ASP A 86 -9.62 -4.07 14.52
C ASP A 86 -10.61 -3.70 13.41
N ALA A 87 -11.26 -4.69 12.81
CA ALA A 87 -12.18 -4.46 11.70
C ALA A 87 -13.43 -3.65 12.11
N HIS A 88 -13.72 -3.54 13.41
CA HIS A 88 -14.75 -2.69 14.01
C HIS A 88 -14.23 -1.32 14.47
N ASP A 89 -12.98 -0.95 14.17
CA ASP A 89 -12.47 0.38 14.48
C ASP A 89 -13.36 1.45 13.81
N PRO A 90 -13.80 2.51 14.54
CA PRO A 90 -14.67 3.56 14.00
C PRO A 90 -14.14 4.23 12.72
N LEU A 91 -12.83 4.15 12.47
CA LEU A 91 -12.21 4.58 11.23
C LEU A 91 -12.88 3.95 10.00
N TYR A 92 -13.13 2.64 10.02
CA TYR A 92 -13.76 1.90 8.92
C TYR A 92 -15.20 2.37 8.68
N GLN A 93 -15.95 2.61 9.75
CA GLN A 93 -17.33 3.11 9.68
C GLN A 93 -17.37 4.52 9.06
N GLY A 94 -16.44 5.41 9.45
CA GLY A 94 -16.31 6.73 8.86
C GLY A 94 -15.95 6.67 7.37
N ALA A 95 -14.98 5.82 6.99
CA ALA A 95 -14.61 5.63 5.59
C ALA A 95 -15.78 5.10 4.74
N CYS A 96 -16.56 4.15 5.27
CA CYS A 96 -17.76 3.66 4.60
C CYS A 96 -18.82 4.77 4.45
N ALA A 97 -19.07 5.53 5.52
CA ALA A 97 -20.01 6.65 5.47
C ALA A 97 -19.62 7.71 4.42
N TYR A 98 -18.32 7.97 4.22
CA TYR A 98 -17.82 8.81 3.14
C TYR A 98 -18.10 8.21 1.76
N LEU A 99 -17.71 6.95 1.54
CA LEU A 99 -17.85 6.27 0.25
C LEU A 99 -19.31 6.05 -0.17
N SER A 100 -20.24 6.05 0.78
CA SER A 100 -21.69 6.01 0.54
C SER A 100 -22.28 7.32 0.01
N GLN A 101 -21.56 8.45 0.11
CA GLN A 101 -22.09 9.75 -0.31
C GLN A 101 -22.17 9.84 -1.85
N GLU A 102 -23.30 10.34 -2.36
CA GLU A 102 -23.50 10.55 -3.81
C GLU A 102 -22.44 11.48 -4.43
N SER A 103 -21.93 12.44 -3.64
CA SER A 103 -20.87 13.38 -4.05
C SER A 103 -19.53 12.69 -4.37
N THR A 104 -19.33 11.46 -3.91
CA THR A 104 -18.10 10.69 -4.16
C THR A 104 -18.22 9.77 -5.37
N ALA A 105 -19.41 9.63 -5.93
CA ALA A 105 -19.67 8.67 -7.01
C ALA A 105 -19.03 9.10 -8.34
N TYR A 106 -18.48 8.13 -9.06
CA TYR A 106 -18.05 8.27 -10.45
C TYR A 106 -18.37 6.98 -11.20
N GLN A 107 -19.27 7.08 -12.18
CA GLN A 107 -19.82 5.91 -12.88
C GLN A 107 -20.33 4.85 -11.88
N ASP A 108 -19.92 3.59 -12.03
CA ASP A 108 -20.29 2.48 -11.16
C ASP A 108 -19.51 2.47 -9.83
N GLY A 109 -18.60 3.43 -9.62
CA GLY A 109 -17.56 3.39 -8.59
C GLY A 109 -17.24 4.74 -7.99
N TRP A 110 -15.95 4.98 -7.76
CA TRP A 110 -15.36 6.22 -7.27
C TRP A 110 -14.22 6.67 -8.19
N PRO A 111 -13.98 7.99 -8.31
CA PRO A 111 -12.93 8.53 -9.16
C PRO A 111 -11.55 8.36 -8.52
N PHE A 112 -10.53 8.14 -9.36
CA PHE A 112 -9.12 8.11 -8.99
C PHE A 112 -8.62 9.49 -8.51
N THR A 113 -8.96 10.57 -9.20
CA THR A 113 -8.66 11.96 -8.83
C THR A 113 -9.92 12.83 -8.79
N ILE A 114 -9.91 13.84 -7.92
CA ILE A 114 -11.01 14.79 -7.73
C ILE A 114 -10.58 16.20 -8.09
N GLN A 115 -11.54 17.05 -8.48
CA GLN A 115 -11.27 18.42 -8.96
C GLN A 115 -10.42 19.25 -7.99
N SER A 116 -10.68 19.12 -6.69
CA SER A 116 -9.94 19.89 -5.68
C SER A 116 -8.47 19.48 -5.56
N ASN A 117 -8.00 18.40 -6.18
CA ASN A 117 -6.57 18.09 -6.24
C ASN A 117 -5.80 19.22 -6.94
N ASP A 118 -6.40 19.86 -7.94
CA ASP A 118 -5.75 20.91 -8.74
C ASP A 118 -5.49 22.20 -7.93
N ASP A 119 -6.15 22.36 -6.78
CA ASP A 119 -5.97 23.49 -5.88
C ASP A 119 -4.74 23.35 -4.95
N PHE A 120 -4.08 22.17 -4.95
CA PHE A 120 -2.97 21.86 -4.04
C PHE A 120 -1.79 21.22 -4.79
N PRO A 121 -0.56 21.28 -4.26
CA PRO A 121 0.56 20.56 -4.86
C PRO A 121 0.33 19.06 -4.94
N HIS A 122 0.59 18.47 -6.11
CA HIS A 122 0.36 17.06 -6.39
C HIS A 122 1.31 16.54 -7.49
N ALA A 123 1.50 15.22 -7.55
CA ALA A 123 2.22 14.54 -8.63
C ALA A 123 1.45 14.64 -9.96
N PRO A 124 2.11 14.58 -11.13
CA PRO A 124 1.44 14.70 -12.44
C PRO A 124 0.23 13.78 -12.65
N TRP A 125 0.24 12.57 -12.06
CA TRP A 125 -0.85 11.59 -12.12
C TRP A 125 -1.93 11.81 -11.05
N MET A 126 -1.80 12.78 -10.17
CA MET A 126 -2.76 13.07 -9.11
C MET A 126 -3.63 14.30 -9.41
N GLY A 127 -3.39 14.99 -10.53
CA GLY A 127 -4.26 16.06 -11.04
C GLY A 127 -5.60 15.52 -11.53
N TYR A 128 -6.63 16.38 -11.51
CA TYR A 128 -7.95 15.98 -11.98
C TYR A 128 -7.98 15.82 -13.51
N ASP A 129 -8.28 14.60 -13.96
CA ASP A 129 -8.50 14.32 -15.37
C ASP A 129 -9.58 13.22 -15.52
N PRO A 130 -10.73 13.52 -16.14
CA PRO A 130 -11.75 12.51 -16.43
C PRO A 130 -11.22 11.31 -17.24
N MET A 131 -10.29 11.53 -18.19
CA MET A 131 -9.71 10.43 -18.96
C MET A 131 -8.82 9.53 -18.09
N LEU A 132 -8.07 10.13 -17.17
CA LEU A 132 -7.30 9.38 -16.19
C LEU A 132 -8.22 8.62 -15.22
N ASN A 133 -9.34 9.23 -14.81
CA ASN A 133 -10.35 8.55 -14.01
C ASN A 133 -10.93 7.32 -14.73
N ASP A 134 -11.19 7.40 -16.03
CA ASP A 134 -11.67 6.25 -16.80
C ASP A 134 -10.63 5.11 -16.85
N ALA A 135 -9.34 5.44 -16.88
CA ALA A 135 -8.25 4.46 -16.96
C ALA A 135 -7.86 3.86 -15.60
N GLU A 136 -7.69 4.69 -14.57
CA GLU A 136 -7.03 4.30 -13.32
C GLU A 136 -8.00 3.99 -12.17
N SER A 137 -9.28 4.35 -12.30
CA SER A 137 -10.25 4.08 -11.24
C SER A 137 -10.49 2.58 -11.03
N PHE A 138 -10.21 1.71 -12.01
CA PHE A 138 -10.43 0.28 -11.89
C PHE A 138 -9.74 -0.33 -10.66
N GLY A 139 -8.43 -0.13 -10.50
CA GLY A 139 -7.66 -0.69 -9.39
C GLY A 139 -8.10 -0.12 -8.04
N LEU A 140 -8.34 1.20 -7.99
CA LEU A 140 -8.87 1.86 -6.80
C LEU A 140 -10.22 1.26 -6.36
N ASN A 141 -11.16 1.12 -7.30
CA ASN A 141 -12.49 0.61 -7.03
C ASN A 141 -12.45 -0.84 -6.55
N LEU A 142 -11.63 -1.68 -7.16
CA LEU A 142 -11.48 -3.07 -6.75
C LEU A 142 -10.86 -3.18 -5.33
N GLY A 143 -9.90 -2.31 -5.01
CA GLY A 143 -9.31 -2.20 -3.67
C GLY A 143 -10.32 -1.72 -2.62
N LEU A 144 -11.09 -0.66 -2.91
CA LEU A 144 -12.14 -0.15 -2.01
C LEU A 144 -13.26 -1.17 -1.81
N ALA A 145 -13.71 -1.84 -2.88
CA ALA A 145 -14.71 -2.89 -2.80
C ALA A 145 -14.27 -4.03 -1.90
N ARG A 146 -12.99 -4.42 -1.96
CA ARG A 146 -12.40 -5.38 -1.01
C ARG A 146 -12.57 -4.91 0.43
N GLN A 147 -12.14 -3.68 0.72
CA GLN A 147 -12.23 -3.14 2.08
C GLN A 147 -13.67 -3.15 2.60
N ILE A 148 -14.63 -2.73 1.78
CA ILE A 148 -16.07 -2.71 2.10
C ILE A 148 -16.62 -4.12 2.39
N LEU A 149 -16.19 -5.13 1.63
CA LEU A 149 -16.74 -6.48 1.74
C LEU A 149 -16.08 -7.32 2.84
N THR A 150 -14.85 -6.99 3.23
CA THR A 150 -14.08 -7.74 4.23
C THR A 150 -14.04 -7.10 5.62
N HIS A 151 -14.54 -5.87 5.78
CA HIS A 151 -14.58 -5.15 7.06
C HIS A 151 -16.01 -4.78 7.47
N ASP A 152 -16.15 -4.19 8.66
CA ASP A 152 -17.43 -3.81 9.23
C ASP A 152 -18.04 -2.62 8.47
N CYS A 153 -19.01 -2.93 7.60
CA CYS A 153 -19.76 -1.96 6.81
C CYS A 153 -21.23 -2.37 6.82
N ASP A 154 -22.06 -1.61 7.54
CA ASP A 154 -23.50 -1.87 7.67
C ASP A 154 -24.34 -1.30 6.51
N ASP A 155 -23.74 -0.50 5.64
CA ASP A 155 -24.44 0.11 4.51
C ASP A 155 -24.67 -0.91 3.39
N LYS A 156 -25.90 -1.43 3.33
CA LYS A 156 -26.32 -2.42 2.33
C LYS A 156 -26.20 -1.92 0.90
N ALA A 157 -26.42 -0.63 0.64
CA ALA A 157 -26.33 -0.08 -0.71
C ALA A 157 -24.86 0.01 -1.15
N LEU A 158 -23.99 0.46 -0.25
CA LEU A 158 -22.54 0.48 -0.48
C LEU A 158 -21.98 -0.93 -0.71
N ARG A 159 -22.39 -1.91 0.10
CA ARG A 159 -22.01 -3.32 -0.10
C ARG A 159 -22.47 -3.85 -1.45
N ALA A 160 -23.71 -3.59 -1.86
CA ALA A 160 -24.21 -4.02 -3.17
C ALA A 160 -23.43 -3.37 -4.32
N LYS A 161 -23.04 -2.09 -4.19
CA LYS A 161 -22.15 -1.42 -5.14
C LYS A 161 -20.78 -2.11 -5.22
N ALA A 162 -20.17 -2.42 -4.07
CA ALA A 162 -18.91 -3.14 -4.00
C ALA A 162 -19.00 -4.56 -4.62
N GLU A 163 -20.07 -5.30 -4.35
CA GLU A 163 -20.32 -6.61 -4.96
C GLU A 163 -20.40 -6.53 -6.49
N ALA A 164 -21.14 -5.54 -7.03
CA ALA A 164 -21.25 -5.33 -8.46
C ALA A 164 -19.89 -5.01 -9.13
N ILE A 165 -19.06 -4.18 -8.47
CA ILE A 165 -17.69 -3.89 -8.93
C ILE A 165 -16.86 -5.18 -8.99
N VAL A 166 -16.90 -6.01 -7.95
CA VAL A 166 -16.11 -7.25 -7.90
C VAL A 166 -16.59 -8.27 -8.94
N VAL A 167 -17.90 -8.43 -9.13
CA VAL A 167 -18.44 -9.32 -10.17
C VAL A 167 -17.93 -8.90 -11.55
N LYS A 168 -18.03 -7.61 -11.89
CA LYS A 168 -17.52 -7.06 -13.16
C LYS A 168 -16.01 -7.27 -13.30
N ALA A 169 -15.24 -7.04 -12.24
CA ALA A 169 -13.79 -7.25 -12.24
C ALA A 169 -13.42 -8.73 -12.45
N LEU A 170 -14.17 -9.67 -11.87
CA LEU A 170 -13.95 -11.11 -12.08
C LEU A 170 -14.24 -11.53 -13.53
N GLU A 171 -15.24 -10.96 -14.20
CA GLU A 171 -15.45 -11.21 -15.63
C GLU A 171 -14.29 -10.67 -16.47
N GLN A 172 -13.81 -9.46 -16.14
CA GLN A 172 -12.66 -8.83 -16.80
C GLN A 172 -11.37 -9.61 -16.58
N LEU A 173 -11.16 -10.19 -15.39
CA LEU A 173 -10.00 -11.00 -15.04
C LEU A 173 -9.74 -12.15 -16.04
N PHE A 174 -10.80 -12.72 -16.62
CA PHE A 174 -10.72 -13.83 -17.58
C PHE A 174 -10.87 -13.41 -19.05
N THR A 175 -11.15 -12.14 -19.33
CA THR A 175 -11.36 -11.63 -20.70
C THR A 175 -10.33 -10.59 -21.13
N GLN A 176 -9.54 -10.06 -20.20
CA GLN A 176 -8.55 -9.02 -20.42
C GLN A 176 -7.17 -9.42 -19.87
N GLU A 177 -6.13 -8.77 -20.38
CA GLU A 177 -4.72 -8.97 -19.96
C GLU A 177 -4.10 -7.69 -19.39
N ASP A 178 -4.65 -6.52 -19.72
CA ASP A 178 -4.18 -5.22 -19.25
C ASP A 178 -5.18 -4.65 -18.24
N PHE A 179 -4.66 -4.22 -17.09
CA PHE A 179 -5.44 -3.69 -15.98
C PHE A 179 -4.84 -2.38 -15.43
N GLY A 180 -4.08 -1.65 -16.25
CA GLY A 180 -3.45 -0.38 -15.86
C GLY A 180 -2.39 -0.54 -14.76
N GLU A 181 -2.05 0.54 -14.06
CA GLU A 181 -0.98 0.51 -13.06
C GLU A 181 -1.36 -0.26 -11.79
N MET A 182 -2.59 -0.08 -11.32
CA MET A 182 -3.03 -0.59 -10.02
C MET A 182 -3.87 -1.87 -10.08
N GLY A 183 -4.39 -2.26 -11.24
CA GLY A 183 -5.40 -3.32 -11.30
C GLY A 183 -4.88 -4.70 -10.91
N VAL A 184 -3.66 -5.05 -11.30
CA VAL A 184 -3.05 -6.33 -10.88
C VAL A 184 -2.79 -6.34 -9.37
N ASP A 185 -2.33 -5.23 -8.79
CA ASP A 185 -2.15 -5.09 -7.34
C ASP A 185 -3.48 -5.26 -6.58
N ALA A 186 -4.53 -4.61 -7.07
CA ALA A 186 -5.87 -4.72 -6.50
C ALA A 186 -6.37 -6.17 -6.49
N PHE A 187 -6.11 -6.94 -7.57
CA PHE A 187 -6.39 -8.38 -7.57
C PHE A 187 -5.53 -9.16 -6.57
N CYS A 188 -4.24 -8.83 -6.42
CA CYS A 188 -3.37 -9.48 -5.43
C CYS A 188 -3.94 -9.34 -4.01
N GLY A 189 -4.50 -8.17 -3.70
CA GLY A 189 -5.18 -7.91 -2.43
C GLY A 189 -6.32 -8.87 -2.10
N TRP A 190 -6.93 -9.52 -3.11
CA TRP A 190 -8.01 -10.49 -2.93
C TRP A 190 -7.54 -11.93 -2.67
N LEU A 191 -6.28 -12.26 -2.95
CA LEU A 191 -5.74 -13.62 -2.75
C LEU A 191 -5.93 -14.17 -1.33
N PRO A 192 -5.71 -13.41 -0.23
CA PRO A 192 -6.00 -13.89 1.12
C PRO A 192 -7.49 -13.88 1.47
N GLN A 193 -8.33 -13.18 0.68
CA GLN A 193 -9.74 -12.90 0.98
C GLN A 193 -10.71 -13.56 0.00
N LEU A 194 -10.30 -14.61 -0.72
CA LEU A 194 -11.13 -15.25 -1.76
C LEU A 194 -12.51 -15.72 -1.23
N ASN A 195 -12.61 -16.05 0.06
CA ASN A 195 -13.87 -16.47 0.70
C ASN A 195 -14.92 -15.35 0.81
N PHE A 196 -14.54 -14.09 0.61
CA PHE A 196 -15.43 -12.93 0.60
C PHE A 196 -15.89 -12.54 -0.81
N LEU A 197 -15.44 -13.26 -1.85
CA LEU A 197 -15.85 -12.97 -3.21
C LEU A 197 -17.36 -13.23 -3.39
N PRO A 198 -18.06 -12.37 -4.16
CA PRO A 198 -19.43 -12.63 -4.57
C PRO A 198 -19.51 -13.88 -5.47
N ALA A 199 -20.73 -14.41 -5.63
CA ALA A 199 -20.97 -15.56 -6.48
C ALA A 199 -20.51 -15.29 -7.92
N THR A 200 -19.76 -16.25 -8.50
CA THR A 200 -19.16 -16.14 -9.83
C THR A 200 -19.10 -17.50 -10.51
N ALA A 201 -18.89 -17.52 -11.83
CA ALA A 201 -18.75 -18.74 -12.62
C ALA A 201 -17.39 -19.44 -12.43
N TYR A 202 -16.42 -18.76 -11.80
CA TYR A 202 -15.05 -19.24 -11.66
C TYR A 202 -14.78 -19.75 -10.24
N THR A 203 -14.01 -20.84 -10.12
CA THR A 203 -13.60 -21.36 -8.81
C THR A 203 -12.50 -20.49 -8.19
N HIS A 204 -12.34 -20.55 -6.87
CA HIS A 204 -11.24 -19.85 -6.18
C HIS A 204 -9.87 -20.24 -6.73
N ASP A 205 -9.68 -21.50 -7.14
CA ASP A 205 -8.42 -21.95 -7.73
C ASP A 205 -8.20 -21.37 -9.13
N GLN A 206 -9.24 -21.25 -9.97
CA GLN A 206 -9.13 -20.59 -11.27
C GLN A 206 -8.79 -19.10 -11.12
N ILE A 207 -9.45 -18.42 -10.19
CA ILE A 207 -9.19 -17.00 -9.88
C ILE A 207 -7.76 -16.83 -9.38
N ARG A 208 -7.35 -17.64 -8.40
CA ARG A 208 -5.98 -17.64 -7.87
C ARG A 208 -4.97 -17.85 -8.99
N GLU A 209 -5.12 -18.89 -9.81
CA GLU A 209 -4.21 -19.19 -10.92
C GLU A 209 -4.09 -18.02 -11.90
N ARG A 210 -5.22 -17.40 -12.24
CA ARG A 210 -5.25 -16.26 -13.16
C ARG A 210 -4.51 -15.05 -12.59
N ILE A 211 -4.72 -14.72 -11.32
CA ILE A 211 -4.01 -13.63 -10.64
C ILE A 211 -2.50 -13.92 -10.59
N LEU A 212 -2.11 -15.14 -10.21
CA LEU A 212 -0.69 -15.53 -10.16
C LEU A 212 -0.01 -15.44 -11.54
N THR A 213 -0.72 -15.82 -12.61
CA THR A 213 -0.22 -15.68 -13.98
C THR A 213 0.00 -14.21 -14.36
N LEU A 214 -0.91 -13.30 -13.97
CA LEU A 214 -0.76 -11.87 -14.23
C LEU A 214 0.42 -11.27 -13.45
N ILE A 215 0.62 -11.69 -12.20
CA ILE A 215 1.78 -11.31 -11.39
C ILE A 215 3.09 -11.72 -12.09
N GLU A 216 3.19 -12.97 -12.56
CA GLU A 216 4.40 -13.47 -13.23
C GLU A 216 4.75 -12.72 -14.51
N LYS A 217 3.73 -12.26 -15.25
CA LYS A 217 3.93 -11.43 -16.45
C LYS A 217 4.37 -10.01 -16.12
N ARG A 218 3.96 -9.49 -14.95
CA ARG A 218 4.16 -8.10 -14.57
C ARG A 218 5.46 -7.85 -13.82
N VAL A 219 5.91 -8.81 -13.01
CA VAL A 219 7.11 -8.64 -12.18
C VAL A 219 8.37 -8.38 -13.01
N GLU A 220 9.15 -7.37 -12.63
CA GLU A 220 10.46 -7.11 -13.24
C GLU A 220 11.48 -8.15 -12.74
N ARG A 221 12.02 -8.90 -13.69
CA ARG A 221 12.89 -10.07 -13.44
C ARG A 221 14.37 -9.72 -13.49
N ASP A 222 14.74 -8.60 -14.10
CA ASP A 222 16.13 -8.14 -14.22
C ASP A 222 16.49 -7.22 -13.03
N PRO A 223 17.40 -7.64 -12.13
CA PRO A 223 17.86 -6.80 -11.02
C PRO A 223 18.48 -5.47 -11.45
N ALA A 224 19.04 -5.38 -12.66
CA ALA A 224 19.60 -4.13 -13.18
C ALA A 224 18.52 -3.07 -13.44
N GLN A 225 17.25 -3.48 -13.51
CA GLN A 225 16.10 -2.61 -13.73
C GLN A 225 15.37 -2.22 -12.43
N TRP A 226 15.77 -2.76 -11.27
CA TRP A 226 15.08 -2.56 -9.98
C TRP A 226 15.26 -1.18 -9.36
N GLN A 227 16.13 -0.34 -9.93
CA GLN A 227 16.24 1.08 -9.58
C GLN A 227 15.23 1.96 -10.32
N GLU A 228 14.60 1.43 -11.37
CA GLU A 228 13.60 2.14 -12.18
C GLU A 228 12.18 1.93 -11.61
N TYR A 229 11.21 2.69 -12.11
CA TYR A 229 9.81 2.56 -11.71
C TYR A 229 9.20 1.30 -12.34
N LYS A 230 9.47 0.15 -11.71
CA LYS A 230 8.97 -1.16 -12.14
C LYS A 230 8.59 -2.03 -10.94
N PRO A 231 7.59 -2.91 -11.07
CA PRO A 231 7.10 -3.73 -9.97
C PRO A 231 8.10 -4.86 -9.68
N ARG A 232 8.89 -4.67 -8.62
CA ARG A 232 9.79 -5.69 -8.07
C ARG A 232 8.99 -6.82 -7.39
N PRO A 233 9.60 -7.98 -7.09
CA PRO A 233 8.90 -9.07 -6.39
C PRO A 233 8.18 -8.65 -5.10
N SER A 234 8.76 -7.75 -4.32
CA SER A 234 8.21 -7.19 -3.08
C SER A 234 6.91 -6.41 -3.26
N TYR A 235 6.60 -6.01 -4.49
CA TYR A 235 5.31 -5.41 -4.83
C TYR A 235 4.17 -6.42 -4.65
N PHE A 236 4.39 -7.69 -5.01
CA PHE A 236 3.38 -8.76 -4.98
C PHE A 236 3.56 -9.78 -3.84
N VAL A 237 4.74 -9.82 -3.22
CA VAL A 237 5.09 -10.76 -2.15
C VAL A 237 5.60 -9.99 -0.94
N ARG A 238 4.91 -10.12 0.19
CA ARG A 238 5.26 -9.54 1.48
C ARG A 238 5.76 -10.57 2.49
N SER A 239 5.41 -11.85 2.32
CA SER A 239 5.81 -12.93 3.22
C SER A 239 5.93 -14.28 2.53
N ARG A 240 6.45 -15.28 3.26
CA ARG A 240 6.51 -16.68 2.80
C ARG A 240 5.14 -17.34 2.63
N ASN A 241 4.09 -16.74 3.18
CA ASN A 241 2.72 -17.27 3.15
C ASN A 241 1.93 -16.76 1.92
N ASP A 242 2.45 -15.78 1.18
CA ASP A 242 1.73 -15.24 0.03
C ASP A 242 1.68 -16.23 -1.13
N ALA A 243 0.54 -16.29 -1.81
CA ALA A 243 0.29 -17.27 -2.86
C ALA A 243 1.28 -17.17 -4.04
N ALA A 244 1.85 -15.99 -4.29
CA ALA A 244 2.83 -15.76 -5.35
C ALA A 244 4.27 -16.14 -4.95
N TYR A 245 4.57 -16.29 -3.65
CA TYR A 245 5.93 -16.56 -3.18
C TYR A 245 6.54 -17.83 -3.80
N PRO A 246 5.84 -18.98 -3.91
CA PRO A 246 6.42 -20.18 -4.54
C PRO A 246 6.90 -19.98 -5.98
N ARG A 247 6.24 -19.10 -6.75
CA ARG A 247 6.61 -18.81 -8.15
C ARG A 247 7.73 -17.78 -8.28
N LEU A 248 7.80 -16.86 -7.32
CA LEU A 248 8.74 -15.75 -7.33
C LEU A 248 9.92 -15.94 -6.37
N LYS A 249 10.05 -17.11 -5.74
CA LYS A 249 11.02 -17.37 -4.66
C LYS A 249 12.44 -16.90 -4.98
N ASP A 250 12.96 -17.26 -6.15
CA ASP A 250 14.34 -16.93 -6.51
C ASP A 250 14.52 -15.42 -6.75
N LEU A 251 13.52 -14.76 -7.34
CA LEU A 251 13.52 -13.30 -7.51
C LEU A 251 13.39 -12.57 -6.18
N VAL A 252 12.58 -13.08 -5.25
CA VAL A 252 12.46 -12.56 -3.88
C VAL A 252 13.79 -12.66 -3.14
N GLU A 253 14.47 -13.80 -3.18
CA GLU A 253 15.78 -13.94 -2.53
C GLU A 253 16.83 -12.99 -3.13
N ALA A 254 16.78 -12.77 -4.44
CA ALA A 254 17.63 -11.79 -5.13
C ALA A 254 17.28 -10.34 -4.76
N GLU A 255 16.00 -9.98 -4.63
CA GLU A 255 15.59 -8.63 -4.21
C GLU A 255 16.00 -8.34 -2.76
N LEU A 256 15.91 -9.34 -1.88
CA LEU A 256 16.37 -9.20 -0.50
C LEU A 256 17.89 -8.95 -0.43
N ASP A 257 18.69 -9.62 -1.28
CA ASP A 257 20.13 -9.32 -1.42
C ASP A 257 20.33 -7.90 -1.97
N TYR A 258 19.60 -7.52 -3.03
CA TYR A 258 19.66 -6.20 -3.64
C TYR A 258 19.37 -5.08 -2.64
N LEU A 259 18.31 -5.20 -1.82
CA LEU A 259 17.96 -4.21 -0.82
C LEU A 259 19.09 -4.00 0.21
N ILE A 260 19.71 -5.09 0.66
CA ILE A 260 20.84 -5.02 1.61
C ILE A 260 22.05 -4.34 0.96
N ASP A 261 22.36 -4.69 -0.28
CA ASP A 261 23.52 -4.13 -1.01
C ASP A 261 23.34 -2.66 -1.38
N THR A 262 22.10 -2.24 -1.63
CA THR A 262 21.77 -0.87 -2.07
C THR A 262 21.31 0.02 -0.92
N CYS A 263 21.31 -0.47 0.32
CA CYS A 263 21.01 0.34 1.50
C CYS A 263 22.06 1.47 1.62
N PRO A 264 21.68 2.75 1.44
CA PRO A 264 22.64 3.84 1.45
C PRO A 264 23.20 4.11 2.86
N GLU A 265 24.42 4.61 2.94
CA GLU A 265 25.02 5.07 4.19
C GLU A 265 24.42 6.42 4.62
N GLY A 266 24.02 6.56 5.90
CA GLY A 266 23.40 7.76 6.46
C GLY A 266 21.98 8.09 5.98
N ASP A 267 21.40 7.32 5.07
CA ASP A 267 20.10 7.59 4.42
C ASP A 267 19.23 6.32 4.34
N VAL A 268 18.11 6.39 3.60
CA VAL A 268 17.27 5.27 3.19
C VAL A 268 17.12 5.25 1.66
N TRP A 269 16.62 4.14 1.10
CA TRP A 269 16.44 3.98 -0.35
C TRP A 269 15.62 5.13 -0.97
N GLU A 270 16.00 5.46 -2.19
CA GLU A 270 15.38 6.52 -2.97
C GLU A 270 14.09 6.04 -3.65
N ILE A 271 13.21 6.97 -4.02
CA ILE A 271 12.05 6.65 -4.85
C ILE A 271 12.39 6.65 -6.35
N PRO A 272 11.86 5.69 -7.13
CA PRO A 272 12.10 5.62 -8.57
C PRO A 272 11.26 6.59 -9.43
N TRP A 273 10.50 7.51 -8.82
CA TRP A 273 9.65 8.48 -9.54
C TRP A 273 9.92 9.92 -9.08
N ASN A 274 9.43 10.87 -9.87
CA ASN A 274 9.45 12.29 -9.54
C ASN A 274 8.26 13.04 -10.16
N TRP A 275 8.01 14.27 -9.71
CA TRP A 275 6.89 15.08 -10.20
C TRP A 275 7.19 15.86 -11.50
N ALA A 276 8.19 15.43 -12.28
CA ALA A 276 8.59 16.02 -13.56
C ALA A 276 8.85 17.55 -13.52
N GLY A 277 9.29 18.06 -12.36
CA GLY A 277 9.53 19.49 -12.13
C GLY A 277 8.31 20.29 -11.66
N LEU A 278 7.12 19.67 -11.56
CA LEU A 278 5.96 20.28 -10.92
C LEU A 278 6.18 20.43 -9.42
N TYR A 279 5.76 21.59 -8.88
CA TYR A 279 5.82 21.94 -7.46
C TYR A 279 7.14 21.54 -6.77
N PRO A 280 8.31 22.06 -7.20
CA PRO A 280 9.62 21.53 -6.81
C PRO A 280 9.87 21.55 -5.29
N GLU A 281 9.33 22.54 -4.57
CA GLU A 281 9.43 22.60 -3.11
C GLU A 281 8.53 21.57 -2.42
N ALA A 282 7.31 21.38 -2.92
CA ALA A 282 6.39 20.37 -2.40
C ALA A 282 6.90 18.95 -2.69
N PHE A 283 7.44 18.72 -3.89
CA PHE A 283 8.03 17.42 -4.24
C PHE A 283 9.21 17.06 -3.32
N ARG A 284 10.04 18.02 -2.87
CA ARG A 284 11.10 17.72 -1.89
C ARG A 284 10.53 17.16 -0.58
N VAL A 285 9.38 17.68 -0.14
CA VAL A 285 8.69 17.19 1.05
C VAL A 285 8.07 15.82 0.78
N ALA A 286 7.32 15.66 -0.30
CA ALA A 286 6.68 14.40 -0.70
C ALA A 286 7.72 13.28 -0.89
N ARG A 287 8.83 13.57 -1.55
CA ARG A 287 9.97 12.64 -1.73
C ARG A 287 10.48 12.13 -0.38
N THR A 288 10.72 13.00 0.59
CA THR A 288 11.17 12.57 1.93
C THR A 288 10.12 11.69 2.63
N GLN A 289 8.84 12.04 2.52
CA GLN A 289 7.76 11.24 3.10
C GLN A 289 7.68 9.84 2.45
N TRP A 290 7.79 9.78 1.12
CA TRP A 290 7.82 8.54 0.37
C TRP A 290 9.05 7.67 0.68
N LYS A 291 10.22 8.27 0.85
CA LYS A 291 11.41 7.56 1.35
C LYS A 291 11.14 6.90 2.69
N GLY A 292 10.43 7.57 3.60
CA GLY A 292 9.97 6.99 4.86
C GLY A 292 9.03 5.80 4.67
N TRP A 293 8.07 5.90 3.76
CA TRP A 293 7.17 4.80 3.42
C TRP A 293 7.92 3.59 2.89
N LYS A 294 8.81 3.78 1.91
CA LYS A 294 9.59 2.70 1.30
C LYS A 294 10.62 2.12 2.26
N ALA A 295 11.19 2.91 3.16
CA ALA A 295 12.05 2.39 4.22
C ALA A 295 11.30 1.41 5.12
N ILE A 296 10.10 1.76 5.58
CA ILE A 296 9.25 0.88 6.41
C ILE A 296 8.86 -0.38 5.64
N GLU A 297 8.41 -0.25 4.39
CA GLU A 297 8.07 -1.41 3.54
C GLU A 297 9.26 -2.35 3.33
N ASN A 298 10.44 -1.82 3.01
CA ASN A 298 11.64 -2.62 2.79
C ASN A 298 12.11 -3.32 4.09
N ILE A 299 12.03 -2.66 5.24
CA ILE A 299 12.35 -3.28 6.53
C ILE A 299 11.34 -4.39 6.87
N ALA A 300 10.04 -4.15 6.70
CA ALA A 300 9.02 -5.17 6.90
C ALA A 300 9.26 -6.40 6.01
N PHE A 301 9.60 -6.17 4.73
CA PHE A 301 9.94 -7.23 3.79
C PHE A 301 11.20 -8.00 4.22
N LEU A 302 12.29 -7.32 4.58
CA LEU A 302 13.49 -7.97 5.09
C LEU A 302 13.22 -8.81 6.36
N MET A 303 12.39 -8.31 7.27
CA MET A 303 12.00 -9.03 8.49
C MET A 303 11.17 -10.27 8.19
N ALA A 304 10.19 -10.18 7.28
CA ALA A 304 9.34 -11.31 6.89
C ALA A 304 10.11 -12.51 6.29
N PHE A 305 11.37 -12.30 5.91
CA PHE A 305 12.27 -13.32 5.34
C PHE A 305 13.51 -13.60 6.19
N ASP A 306 13.55 -13.13 7.44
CA ASP A 306 14.67 -13.33 8.39
C ASP A 306 16.01 -12.78 7.87
N ARG A 307 15.95 -11.62 7.20
CA ARG A 307 17.09 -10.95 6.54
C ARG A 307 17.69 -9.80 7.35
N ILE A 308 17.31 -9.66 8.61
CA ILE A 308 17.94 -8.74 9.56
C ILE A 308 18.66 -9.56 10.63
N GLU A 309 19.87 -9.15 11.01
CA GLU A 309 20.59 -9.79 12.11
C GLU A 309 19.79 -9.72 13.42
N PRO A 310 19.83 -10.77 14.27
CA PRO A 310 19.18 -10.72 15.56
C PRO A 310 19.80 -9.62 16.41
N ALA A 311 18.98 -8.93 17.20
CA ALA A 311 19.49 -7.97 18.18
C ALA A 311 20.46 -8.67 19.13
N VAL A 312 21.64 -8.09 19.33
CA VAL A 312 22.59 -8.58 20.34
C VAL A 312 21.93 -8.41 21.70
N GLN A 313 21.50 -9.50 22.32
CA GLN A 313 21.13 -9.48 23.74
C GLN A 313 22.39 -9.09 24.50
N LYS A 314 22.42 -7.89 25.08
CA LYS A 314 23.41 -7.57 26.10
C LYS A 314 23.15 -8.56 27.24
N GLY A 315 24.02 -9.55 27.38
CA GLY A 315 23.97 -10.49 28.49
C GLY A 315 23.89 -9.70 29.78
N ASN A 316 22.99 -10.13 30.68
CA ASN A 316 23.01 -9.65 32.05
C ASN A 316 24.43 -9.89 32.58
N HIS A 317 25.18 -8.81 32.78
CA HIS A 317 26.29 -8.82 33.69
C HIS A 317 25.68 -9.06 35.07
N THR A 318 25.55 -10.34 35.44
CA THR A 318 25.59 -10.73 36.84
C THR A 318 27.02 -10.45 37.29
N ASP A 319 27.24 -9.25 37.84
CA ASP A 319 28.39 -9.01 38.69
C ASP A 319 28.27 -9.93 39.92
N GLU A 320 29.37 -10.62 40.19
CA GLU A 320 29.62 -11.53 41.32
C GLU A 320 29.31 -10.90 42.69
#